data_AF-A0A3E0ER95-F1
#
_entry.id   AF-A0A3E0ER95-F1
#
_cell.length_a   1.000
_cell.length_b   1.000
_cell.length_c   1.000
_cell.angle_alpha   90.00
_cell.angle_beta   90.00
_cell.angle_gamma   90.00
#
_symmetry.space_group_name_H-M   'P 1'
#
loop_
_entity.id
_entity.type
_entity.pdbx_description
1 polymer ?
#
loop_
_entity_poly.entity_id
_entity_poly.type
_entity_poly.pdbx_seq_one_letter_code
_entity_poly.pdbx_strand_id
1 'polypeptide(L)'
;MKKIIFLILIIFISVVTLKRFFYPDFSKIKTELTSKEYVYKTKENWKITYKTDVEFDKQNKIVFPRTEVAKIKLYTGYFNFSKELNSIDSKEVVKILNDSSSYEWGEIGTFEPNKHLIFYDSNENIIGITEIDWAMRQTYSAPMNRTMKWGFLTYNGRDNFFEILEKY
;
A
#
# COMPACT_ATOMS: atom_id res chain seq x y z
N MET A 1 36.48 -15.66 -24.34
CA MET A 1 35.12 -16.22 -24.17
C MET A 1 34.83 -16.73 -22.75
N LYS A 2 35.58 -17.69 -22.19
CA LYS A 2 35.28 -18.25 -20.84
C LYS A 2 35.18 -17.21 -19.71
N LYS A 3 36.07 -16.21 -19.68
CA LYS A 3 36.04 -15.11 -18.68
C LYS A 3 34.78 -14.23 -18.78
N ILE A 4 34.29 -13.99 -20.00
CA ILE A 4 33.09 -13.18 -20.25
C ILE A 4 31.84 -13.95 -19.79
N ILE A 5 31.77 -15.24 -20.10
CA ILE A 5 30.65 -16.11 -19.66
C ILE A 5 30.60 -16.18 -18.13
N PHE A 6 31.76 -16.33 -17.48
CA PHE A 6 31.85 -16.33 -16.01
C PHE A 6 31.37 -15.00 -15.40
N LEU A 7 31.74 -13.87 -15.99
CA LEU A 7 31.28 -12.54 -15.55
C LEU A 7 29.76 -12.40 -15.67
N ILE A 8 29.17 -12.84 -16.78
CA ILE A 8 27.72 -12.82 -17.00
C ILE A 8 27.01 -13.69 -15.97
N LEU A 9 27.57 -14.88 -15.65
CA LEU A 9 27.02 -15.78 -14.65
C LEU A 9 27.03 -15.14 -13.25
N ILE A 10 28.12 -14.46 -12.87
CA ILE A 10 28.20 -13.74 -11.59
C ILE A 10 27.13 -12.66 -11.52
N ILE A 11 27.01 -11.83 -12.57
CA ILE A 11 26.00 -10.76 -12.60
C ILE A 11 24.59 -11.35 -12.46
N PHE A 12 24.30 -12.44 -13.19
CA PHE A 12 23.01 -13.11 -13.12
C PHE A 12 22.72 -13.66 -11.72
N ILE A 13 23.68 -14.36 -11.11
CA ILE A 13 23.57 -14.88 -9.74
C ILE A 13 23.35 -13.74 -8.76
N SER A 14 24.14 -12.66 -8.84
CA SER A 14 23.98 -11.48 -7.97
C SER A 14 22.59 -10.86 -8.08
N VAL A 15 22.04 -10.70 -9.30
CA VAL A 15 20.69 -10.17 -9.50
C VAL A 15 19.63 -11.09 -8.88
N VAL A 16 19.75 -12.41 -9.08
CA VAL A 16 18.82 -13.40 -8.50
C VAL A 16 18.90 -13.40 -6.97
N THR A 17 20.09 -13.38 -6.39
CA THR A 17 20.31 -13.34 -4.94
C THR A 17 19.77 -12.04 -4.36
N LEU A 18 20.04 -10.89 -4.99
CA LEU A 18 19.50 -9.60 -4.55
C LEU A 18 17.97 -9.60 -4.55
N LYS A 19 17.35 -10.09 -5.62
CA LYS A 19 15.88 -10.25 -5.67
C LYS A 19 15.35 -11.18 -4.59
N ARG A 20 16.05 -12.26 -4.25
CA ARG A 20 15.54 -13.22 -3.26
C ARG A 20 15.66 -12.73 -1.82
N PHE A 21 16.73 -11.99 -1.49
CA PHE A 21 17.02 -11.60 -0.10
C PHE A 21 16.53 -10.19 0.27
N PHE A 22 16.44 -9.27 -0.68
CA PHE A 22 16.11 -7.87 -0.39
C PHE A 22 14.70 -7.46 -0.83
N TYR A 23 13.97 -8.34 -1.50
CA TYR A 23 12.62 -8.06 -1.97
C TYR A 23 11.57 -8.53 -0.97
N PRO A 24 10.68 -7.63 -0.48
CA PRO A 24 9.50 -8.06 0.26
C PRO A 24 8.54 -8.79 -0.68
N ASP A 25 8.05 -9.95 -0.24
CA ASP A 25 6.95 -10.63 -0.92
C ASP A 25 5.65 -9.86 -0.65
N PHE A 26 5.34 -8.87 -1.49
CA PHE A 26 4.17 -8.00 -1.32
C PHE A 26 2.85 -8.77 -1.31
N SER A 27 2.74 -9.83 -2.12
CA SER A 27 1.53 -10.68 -2.15
C SER A 27 1.34 -11.39 -0.82
N LYS A 28 2.40 -11.95 -0.25
CA LYS A 28 2.37 -12.57 1.07
C LYS A 28 2.05 -11.54 2.16
N ILE A 29 2.70 -10.37 2.15
CA ILE A 29 2.45 -9.28 3.10
C ILE A 29 0.97 -8.86 3.06
N LYS A 30 0.44 -8.59 1.87
CA LYS A 30 -0.98 -8.25 1.68
C LYS A 30 -1.89 -9.35 2.22
N THR A 31 -1.61 -10.62 1.90
CA THR A 31 -2.39 -11.76 2.39
C THR A 31 -2.39 -11.86 3.93
N GLU A 32 -1.25 -11.64 4.59
CA GLU A 32 -1.13 -11.62 6.06
C GLU A 32 -1.85 -10.40 6.70
N LEU A 33 -1.94 -9.29 5.96
CA LEU A 33 -2.66 -8.10 6.39
C LEU A 33 -4.19 -8.22 6.16
N THR A 34 -4.62 -8.84 5.07
CA THR A 34 -6.03 -9.07 4.72
C THR A 34 -6.64 -10.25 5.47
N SER A 35 -5.88 -11.32 5.76
CA SER A 35 -6.40 -12.50 6.47
C SER A 35 -6.84 -12.24 7.92
N LYS A 36 -6.54 -11.06 8.47
CA LYS A 36 -7.09 -10.60 9.76
C LYS A 36 -8.24 -9.60 9.60
N GLU A 37 -8.79 -9.45 8.40
CA GLU A 37 -9.94 -8.56 8.18
C GLU A 37 -11.18 -9.05 8.92
N TYR A 38 -11.97 -8.07 9.35
CA TYR A 38 -13.12 -8.27 10.20
C TYR A 38 -14.30 -8.77 9.37
N VAL A 39 -15.05 -9.73 9.91
CA VAL A 39 -16.27 -10.22 9.26
C VAL A 39 -17.41 -9.24 9.54
N TYR A 40 -17.70 -8.38 8.56
CA TYR A 40 -18.83 -7.45 8.62
C TYR A 40 -20.16 -8.21 8.61
N LYS A 41 -21.08 -7.83 9.50
CA LYS A 41 -22.41 -8.47 9.56
C LYS A 41 -23.33 -7.86 8.49
N THR A 42 -23.80 -8.74 7.61
CA THR A 42 -25.04 -8.68 6.77
C THR A 42 -25.11 -7.82 5.51
N LYS A 43 -25.76 -8.41 4.50
CA LYS A 43 -26.13 -7.87 3.17
C LYS A 43 -27.54 -7.25 3.20
N GLU A 44 -27.71 -6.11 3.85
CA GLU A 44 -28.91 -5.28 3.63
C GLU A 44 -28.58 -4.04 2.78
N ASN A 45 -29.60 -3.22 2.50
CA ASN A 45 -29.57 -2.00 1.66
C ASN A 45 -28.26 -1.20 1.81
N TRP A 46 -27.52 -1.05 0.71
CA TRP A 46 -26.19 -0.44 0.64
C TRP A 46 -26.06 0.94 1.33
N LYS A 47 -27.15 1.72 1.38
CA LYS A 47 -27.17 3.04 2.06
C LYS A 47 -27.08 2.94 3.58
N ILE A 48 -27.65 1.89 4.17
CA ILE A 48 -27.59 1.60 5.61
C ILE A 48 -26.24 0.93 5.93
N THR A 49 -25.76 0.11 5.00
CA THR A 49 -24.53 -0.68 5.15
C THR A 49 -23.30 0.20 5.39
N TYR A 50 -23.11 1.29 4.63
CA TYR A 50 -21.91 2.14 4.81
C TYR A 50 -21.82 2.76 6.21
N LYS A 51 -22.92 3.36 6.70
CA LYS A 51 -22.93 3.99 8.02
C LYS A 51 -22.72 2.96 9.12
N THR A 52 -23.38 1.80 9.02
CA THR A 52 -23.24 0.70 9.98
C THR A 52 -21.82 0.14 9.98
N ASP A 53 -21.22 -0.04 8.80
CA ASP A 53 -19.86 -0.54 8.64
C ASP A 53 -18.81 0.44 9.19
N VAL A 54 -18.99 1.75 8.97
CA VAL A 54 -18.11 2.77 9.56
C VAL A 54 -18.24 2.82 11.08
N GLU A 55 -19.45 2.70 11.63
CA GLU A 55 -19.64 2.63 13.08
C GLU A 55 -19.08 1.33 13.67
N PHE A 56 -19.17 0.21 12.95
CA PHE A 56 -18.52 -1.04 13.32
C PHE A 56 -17.00 -0.88 13.38
N ASP A 57 -16.38 -0.23 12.39
CA ASP A 57 -14.95 0.06 12.39
C ASP A 57 -14.53 0.91 13.59
N LYS A 58 -15.29 1.97 13.88
CA LYS A 58 -15.05 2.83 15.05
C LYS A 58 -15.14 2.03 16.36
N GLN A 59 -16.18 1.22 16.54
CA GLN A 59 -16.39 0.42 17.73
C GLN A 59 -15.27 -0.62 17.94
N ASN A 60 -14.81 -1.24 16.84
CA ASN A 60 -13.76 -2.27 16.87
C ASN A 60 -12.34 -1.71 16.70
N LYS A 61 -12.20 -0.38 16.63
CA LYS A 61 -10.92 0.32 16.42
C LYS A 61 -10.17 -0.19 15.19
N ILE A 62 -10.91 -0.46 14.12
CA ILE A 62 -10.37 -0.88 12.82
C ILE A 62 -9.76 0.35 12.18
N VAL A 63 -8.44 0.41 12.15
CA VAL A 63 -7.67 1.54 11.63
C VAL A 63 -6.66 1.08 10.60
N PHE A 64 -6.31 2.00 9.70
CA PHE A 64 -5.19 1.81 8.81
C PHE A 64 -4.15 2.93 9.01
N PRO A 65 -2.86 2.59 9.03
CA PRO A 65 -2.32 1.25 9.30
C PRO A 65 -2.78 0.72 10.67
N ARG A 66 -2.53 -0.56 10.97
CA ARG A 66 -3.09 -1.21 12.18
C ARG A 66 -2.73 -0.52 13.50
N THR A 67 -1.58 0.14 13.54
CA THR A 67 -1.02 0.82 14.71
C THR A 67 -0.33 2.10 14.29
N GLU A 68 0.31 2.80 15.24
CA GLU A 68 1.07 4.01 14.96
C GLU A 68 2.23 3.75 14.00
N VAL A 69 2.33 4.59 12.97
CA VAL A 69 3.35 4.50 11.94
C VAL A 69 4.62 5.17 12.42
N ALA A 70 5.71 4.40 12.51
CA ALA A 70 7.04 4.92 12.78
C ALA A 70 7.79 5.30 11.49
N LYS A 71 7.63 4.50 10.43
CA LYS A 71 8.27 4.75 9.12
C LYS A 71 7.47 4.16 7.97
N ILE A 72 7.63 4.77 6.79
CA ILE A 72 7.04 4.31 5.53
C ILE A 72 8.15 4.17 4.50
N LYS A 73 8.20 3.01 3.84
CA LYS A 73 9.11 2.75 2.73
C LYS A 73 8.36 2.64 1.42
N LEU A 74 8.72 3.49 0.46
CA LEU A 74 8.26 3.43 -0.93
C LEU A 74 9.21 2.55 -1.74
N TYR A 75 8.68 1.45 -2.27
CA TYR A 75 9.36 0.53 -3.17
C TYR A 75 8.97 0.85 -4.61
N THR A 76 9.97 1.09 -5.47
CA THR A 76 9.76 1.49 -6.87
C THR A 76 10.56 0.66 -7.86
N GLY A 77 9.98 0.51 -9.06
CA GLY A 77 10.67 -0.01 -10.25
C GLY A 77 10.99 -1.50 -10.21
N TYR A 78 11.67 -1.98 -11.25
CA TYR A 78 11.95 -3.41 -11.44
C TYR A 78 12.81 -4.05 -10.33
N PHE A 79 13.69 -3.25 -9.74
CA PHE A 79 14.59 -3.67 -8.68
C PHE A 79 14.02 -3.45 -7.28
N ASN A 80 12.88 -2.76 -7.16
CA ASN A 80 12.19 -2.51 -5.90
C ASN A 80 13.11 -1.96 -4.81
N PHE A 81 13.96 -0.99 -5.18
CA PHE A 81 14.70 -0.25 -4.18
C PHE A 81 13.71 0.56 -3.35
N SER A 82 13.95 0.60 -2.04
CA SER A 82 13.12 1.36 -1.13
C SER A 82 13.72 2.72 -0.82
N LYS A 83 12.85 3.72 -0.69
CA LYS A 83 13.17 5.02 -0.11
C LYS A 83 12.23 5.27 1.06
N GLU A 84 12.78 5.77 2.15
CA GLU A 84 12.00 6.10 3.34
C GLU A 84 11.43 7.51 3.21
N LEU A 85 10.12 7.65 3.46
CA LEU A 85 9.47 8.94 3.50
C LEU A 85 9.89 9.67 4.78
N ASN A 86 10.00 11.00 4.72
CA ASN A 86 10.21 11.80 5.91
C ASN A 86 8.94 11.81 6.78
N SER A 87 9.06 12.29 8.02
CA SER A 87 7.96 12.25 8.99
C SER A 87 6.76 13.12 8.60
N ILE A 88 6.97 14.22 7.87
CA ILE A 88 5.90 15.13 7.43
C ILE A 88 5.11 14.46 6.30
N ASP A 89 5.80 14.01 5.26
CA ASP A 89 5.22 13.32 4.11
C ASP A 89 4.54 12.01 4.55
N SER A 90 5.11 11.29 5.52
CA SER A 90 4.49 10.08 6.06
C SER A 90 3.14 10.35 6.72
N LYS A 91 3.02 11.43 7.50
CA LYS A 91 1.75 11.82 8.14
C LYS A 91 0.70 12.21 7.10
N GLU A 92 1.09 12.97 6.08
CA GLU A 92 0.15 13.40 5.05
C GLU A 92 -0.32 12.21 4.19
N VAL A 93 0.57 11.28 3.84
CA VAL A 93 0.21 10.03 3.15
C VAL A 93 -0.82 9.22 3.95
N VAL A 94 -0.58 8.99 5.25
CA VAL A 94 -1.53 8.26 6.11
C VAL A 94 -2.87 8.97 6.18
N LYS A 95 -2.86 10.31 6.29
CA LYS A 95 -4.07 11.13 6.34
C LYS A 95 -4.87 11.01 5.04
N ILE A 96 -4.24 11.16 3.88
CA ILE A 96 -4.91 11.05 2.57
C ILE A 96 -5.55 9.67 2.42
N LEU A 97 -4.81 8.61 2.73
CA LEU A 97 -5.28 7.23 2.57
C LEU A 97 -6.46 6.89 3.48
N ASN A 98 -6.61 7.54 4.64
CA ASN A 98 -7.74 7.33 5.55
C ASN A 98 -8.91 8.31 5.34
N ASP A 99 -8.81 9.24 4.39
CA ASP A 99 -9.87 10.19 4.10
C ASP A 99 -10.74 9.68 2.95
N SER A 100 -11.99 9.31 3.25
CA SER A 100 -12.93 8.76 2.26
C SER A 100 -13.29 9.75 1.15
N SER A 101 -13.09 11.05 1.38
CA SER A 101 -13.25 12.12 0.39
C SER A 101 -12.08 12.23 -0.59
N SER A 102 -10.95 11.59 -0.28
CA SER A 102 -9.82 11.43 -1.19
C SER A 102 -10.08 10.42 -2.30
N TYR A 103 -11.21 9.70 -2.30
CA TYR A 103 -11.49 8.61 -3.23
C TYR A 103 -12.72 8.84 -4.10
N GLU A 104 -12.60 8.58 -5.40
CA GLU A 104 -13.71 8.54 -6.33
C GLU A 104 -14.55 7.27 -6.12
N TRP A 105 -15.87 7.37 -6.33
CA TRP A 105 -16.78 6.23 -6.25
C TRP A 105 -17.03 5.65 -7.63
N GLY A 106 -16.81 4.35 -7.80
CA GLY A 106 -17.14 3.63 -9.04
C GLY A 106 -16.33 2.36 -9.22
N GLU A 107 -16.70 1.56 -10.21
CA GLU A 107 -15.82 0.50 -10.69
C GLU A 107 -14.61 1.12 -11.36
N ILE A 108 -13.44 0.64 -10.96
CA ILE A 108 -12.17 1.02 -11.58
C ILE A 108 -11.75 -0.09 -12.54
N GLY A 109 -11.02 0.30 -13.60
CA GLY A 109 -10.47 -0.65 -14.57
C GLY A 109 -9.47 -1.62 -13.93
N THR A 110 -8.74 -2.37 -14.76
CA THR A 110 -7.74 -3.33 -14.29
C THR A 110 -6.65 -2.63 -13.47
N PHE A 111 -6.50 -3.03 -12.21
CA PHE A 111 -5.48 -2.51 -11.29
C PHE A 111 -4.16 -3.26 -11.50
N GLU A 112 -3.10 -2.55 -11.89
CA GLU A 112 -1.77 -3.12 -12.14
C GLU A 112 -0.71 -2.43 -11.26
N PRO A 113 -0.47 -2.91 -10.03
CA PRO A 113 0.41 -2.23 -9.09
C PRO A 113 1.88 -2.32 -9.52
N ASN A 114 2.53 -1.16 -9.58
CA ASN A 114 3.94 -1.02 -9.96
C ASN A 114 4.78 -0.25 -8.92
N LYS A 115 4.15 0.24 -7.85
CA LYS A 115 4.81 0.77 -6.65
C LYS A 115 4.10 0.29 -5.38
N HIS A 116 4.84 0.25 -4.28
CA HIS A 116 4.32 -0.24 -3.01
C HIS A 116 4.81 0.65 -1.86
N LEU A 117 3.91 1.07 -0.98
CA LEU A 117 4.25 1.62 0.33
C LEU A 117 4.13 0.52 1.37
N ILE A 118 5.15 0.34 2.18
CA ILE A 118 5.11 -0.54 3.36
C ILE A 118 5.21 0.32 4.62
N PHE A 119 4.26 0.13 5.52
CA PHE A 119 4.13 0.87 6.77
C PHE A 119 4.65 0.02 7.91
N TYR A 120 5.51 0.61 8.75
CA TYR A 120 6.13 -0.07 9.88
C TYR A 120 5.84 0.63 11.20
N ASP A 121 5.71 -0.16 12.26
CA ASP A 121 5.70 0.35 13.64
C ASP A 121 7.13 0.58 14.17
N SER A 122 7.24 1.05 15.42
CA SER A 122 8.52 1.29 16.09
C SER A 122 9.36 0.04 16.33
N ASN A 123 8.74 -1.14 16.25
CA ASN A 123 9.40 -2.44 16.44
C ASN A 123 9.76 -3.10 15.10
N GLU A 124 9.67 -2.35 14.00
CA GLU A 124 9.89 -2.81 12.62
C GLU A 124 8.90 -3.87 12.12
N ASN A 125 7.75 -4.03 12.77
CA ASN A 125 6.69 -4.89 12.25
C ASN A 125 5.97 -4.20 11.10
N ILE A 126 5.59 -4.98 10.08
CA ILE A 126 4.74 -4.49 8.99
C ILE A 126 3.30 -4.39 9.49
N ILE A 127 2.74 -3.18 9.41
CA ILE A 127 1.41 -2.84 9.94
C ILE A 127 0.44 -2.37 8.86
N GLY A 128 0.92 -2.21 7.63
CA GLY A 128 0.12 -1.87 6.46
C GLY A 128 0.91 -1.98 5.16
N ILE A 129 0.18 -2.09 4.06
CA ILE A 129 0.69 -1.97 2.69
C ILE A 129 -0.28 -1.12 1.88
N THR A 130 0.25 -0.29 0.99
CA THR A 130 -0.51 0.33 -0.10
C THR A 130 0.15 -0.02 -1.43
N GLU A 131 -0.55 -0.79 -2.23
CA GLU A 131 -0.24 -1.04 -3.63
C GLU A 131 -0.69 0.16 -4.45
N ILE A 132 0.14 0.58 -5.41
CA ILE A 132 -0.09 1.76 -6.23
C ILE A 132 0.07 1.38 -7.70
N ASP A 133 -0.97 1.61 -8.48
CA ASP A 133 -0.88 1.66 -9.94
C ASP A 133 -0.53 3.10 -10.31
N TRP A 134 0.73 3.35 -10.65
CA TRP A 134 1.21 4.69 -10.98
C TRP A 134 0.64 5.24 -12.28
N ALA A 135 0.32 4.36 -13.24
CA ALA A 135 -0.16 4.78 -14.56
C ALA A 135 -1.63 5.20 -14.47
N MET A 136 -2.45 4.40 -13.79
CA MET A 136 -3.87 4.68 -13.58
C MET A 136 -4.11 5.55 -12.36
N ARG A 137 -3.07 5.87 -11.56
CA ARG A 137 -3.17 6.64 -10.32
C ARG A 137 -4.19 6.06 -9.32
N GLN A 138 -4.19 4.73 -9.21
CA GLN A 138 -5.07 3.99 -8.29
C GLN A 138 -4.29 3.49 -7.09
N THR A 139 -4.98 3.33 -5.97
CA THR A 139 -4.39 2.76 -4.76
C THR A 139 -5.26 1.64 -4.20
N TYR A 140 -4.60 0.65 -3.62
CA TYR A 140 -5.23 -0.43 -2.86
C TYR A 140 -4.44 -0.65 -1.58
N SER A 141 -5.10 -0.59 -0.43
CA SER A 141 -4.42 -0.72 0.86
C SER A 141 -4.91 -1.91 1.67
N ALA A 142 -4.03 -2.52 2.44
CA ALA A 142 -4.35 -3.57 3.40
C ALA A 142 -3.66 -3.31 4.76
N PRO A 143 -4.35 -3.51 5.91
CA PRO A 143 -5.74 -3.96 6.01
C PRO A 143 -6.73 -2.88 5.54
N MET A 144 -7.86 -3.29 5.01
CA MET A 144 -8.90 -2.34 4.60
C MET A 144 -9.75 -1.92 5.81
N ASN A 145 -10.03 -0.63 5.90
CA ASN A 145 -11.12 -0.09 6.73
C ASN A 145 -12.15 0.59 5.80
N ARG A 146 -13.31 0.95 6.33
CA ARG A 146 -14.46 1.49 5.59
C ARG A 146 -14.35 2.97 5.27
N THR A 147 -13.43 3.67 5.91
CA THR A 147 -13.05 5.04 5.55
C THR A 147 -12.07 5.07 4.38
N MET A 148 -11.36 3.97 4.14
CA MET A 148 -10.54 3.78 2.95
C MET A 148 -11.37 3.20 1.82
N LYS A 149 -10.94 3.47 0.60
CA LYS A 149 -11.44 2.75 -0.57
C LYS A 149 -10.26 2.20 -1.38
N TRP A 150 -10.58 1.17 -2.15
CA TRP A 150 -9.81 0.82 -3.33
C TRP A 150 -10.30 1.71 -4.47
N GLY A 151 -9.41 2.33 -5.24
CA GLY A 151 -9.87 3.19 -6.32
C GLY A 151 -8.93 4.30 -6.74
N PHE A 152 -9.45 5.12 -7.66
CA PHE A 152 -8.86 6.40 -8.01
C PHE A 152 -8.94 7.34 -6.81
N LEU A 153 -7.85 8.07 -6.61
CA LEU A 153 -7.90 9.24 -5.75
C LEU A 153 -8.59 10.40 -6.50
N THR A 154 -9.41 11.19 -5.80
CA THR A 154 -9.99 12.43 -6.33
C THR A 154 -8.88 13.40 -6.74
N TYR A 155 -9.15 14.36 -7.62
CA TYR A 155 -8.14 15.32 -8.08
C TYR A 155 -7.27 15.89 -6.94
N ASN A 156 -7.90 16.37 -5.86
CA ASN A 156 -7.20 16.94 -4.70
C ASN A 156 -6.40 15.90 -3.91
N GLY A 157 -6.96 14.70 -3.67
CA GLY A 157 -6.24 13.65 -2.94
C GLY A 157 -5.10 13.05 -3.75
N ARG A 158 -5.30 12.93 -5.06
CA ARG A 158 -4.38 12.35 -6.03
C ARG A 158 -3.16 13.21 -6.22
N ASP A 159 -3.34 14.48 -6.57
CA ASP A 159 -2.20 15.33 -6.91
C ASP A 159 -1.29 15.50 -5.69
N ASN A 160 -1.86 15.74 -4.50
CA ASN A 160 -1.09 15.76 -3.25
C ASN A 160 -0.36 14.44 -2.97
N PHE A 161 -1.03 13.29 -3.12
CA PHE A 161 -0.42 11.99 -2.85
C PHE A 161 0.73 11.69 -3.81
N PHE A 162 0.51 11.85 -5.12
CA PHE A 162 1.51 11.54 -6.13
C PHE A 162 2.67 12.55 -6.11
N GLU A 163 2.42 13.84 -5.85
CA GLU A 163 3.47 14.85 -5.65
C GLU A 163 4.37 14.54 -4.45
N ILE A 164 3.80 14.04 -3.35
CA ILE A 164 4.61 13.58 -2.20
C ILE A 164 5.53 12.43 -2.64
N LEU A 165 4.98 11.44 -3.34
CA LEU A 165 5.74 10.27 -3.74
C LEU A 165 6.79 10.55 -4.82
N GLU A 166 6.60 11.56 -5.67
CA GLU A 166 7.60 11.96 -6.69
C GLU A 166 8.91 12.51 -6.10
N LYS A 167 8.89 12.99 -4.85
CA LYS A 167 10.11 13.40 -4.13
C LYS A 167 11.05 12.22 -3.84
N TYR A 168 10.54 10.99 -3.94
CA TYR A 168 11.22 9.74 -3.59
C TYR A 168 11.34 8.83 -4.83
#